data_AF-A0A8H4U7I5-F1
#
_entry.id   AF-A0A8H4U7I5-F1
#
_cell.length_a   1.000
_cell.length_b   1.000
_cell.length_c   1.000
_cell.angle_alpha   90.00
_cell.angle_beta   90.00
_cell.angle_gamma   90.00
#
_symmetry.space_group_name_H-M   'P 1'
#
loop_
_entity.id
_entity.type
_entity.pdbx_description
1 polymer ?
#
loop_
_entity_poly.entity_id
_entity_poly.type
_entity_poly.pdbx_seq_one_letter_code
_entity_poly.pdbx_strand_id
1 'polypeptide(L)'
;MSDDRITLRQMLSQQKPAVVCNMTSKRNTIGASWPKLDGSVTIWEDFNLNNLNESYGHVLDFPFQRELLVHPQASESLTNVAIENDDDINHLISWNDRVMQPAQDQSMGYHLPQ
;
A
#
# COMPACT_ATOMS: atom_id res chain seq x y z
N MET A 1 -2.22 26.60 -15.64
CA MET A 1 -3.33 26.25 -14.73
C MET A 1 -2.99 24.86 -14.23
N SER A 2 -2.66 24.72 -12.95
CA SER A 2 -2.24 23.43 -12.39
C SER A 2 -3.44 22.50 -12.37
N ASP A 3 -3.33 21.36 -13.04
CA ASP A 3 -4.32 20.29 -12.97
C ASP A 3 -4.24 19.69 -11.56
N ASP A 4 -5.19 20.05 -10.69
CA ASP A 4 -5.20 19.59 -9.28
C ASP A 4 -5.87 18.22 -9.12
N ARG A 5 -5.66 17.38 -10.12
CA ARG A 5 -6.21 16.03 -10.19
C ARG A 5 -5.15 15.02 -9.84
N ILE A 6 -5.58 13.97 -9.14
CA ILE A 6 -4.73 12.84 -8.79
C ILE A 6 -5.50 11.55 -9.02
N THR A 7 -4.78 10.51 -9.41
CA THR A 7 -5.32 9.16 -9.58
C THR A 7 -4.98 8.29 -8.37
N LEU A 8 -5.77 7.22 -8.14
CA LEU A 8 -5.42 6.23 -7.12
C LEU A 8 -4.06 5.60 -7.42
N ARG A 9 -3.73 5.38 -8.70
CA ARG A 9 -2.41 4.87 -9.09
C ARG A 9 -1.29 5.75 -8.56
N GLN A 10 -1.35 7.06 -8.82
CA GLN A 10 -0.32 8.01 -8.35
C GLN A 10 -0.22 8.04 -6.83
N MET A 11 -1.34 8.00 -6.13
CA MET A 11 -1.38 7.98 -4.66
C MET A 11 -0.77 6.70 -4.07
N LEU A 12 -1.08 5.54 -4.65
CA LEU A 12 -0.63 4.23 -4.16
C LEU A 12 0.81 3.91 -4.58
N SER A 13 1.29 4.49 -5.67
CA SER A 13 2.64 4.28 -6.20
C SER A 13 3.65 5.35 -5.80
N GLN A 14 3.42 6.04 -4.67
CA GLN A 14 4.34 7.04 -4.15
C GLN A 14 5.74 6.44 -3.93
N GLN A 15 6.76 7.18 -4.36
CA GLN A 15 8.14 6.82 -4.06
C GLN A 15 8.42 7.07 -2.58
N LYS A 16 8.70 5.99 -1.83
CA LYS A 16 9.06 6.08 -0.41
C LYS A 16 10.55 6.41 -0.27
N PRO A 17 10.93 7.32 0.64
CA PRO A 17 12.33 7.53 0.97
C PRO A 17 12.93 6.28 1.62
N ALA A 18 14.25 6.17 1.59
CA ALA A 18 14.96 5.13 2.32
C ALA A 18 14.80 5.36 3.83
N VAL A 19 14.34 4.34 4.55
CA VAL A 19 14.18 4.36 6.01
C VAL A 19 15.40 3.71 6.63
N VAL A 20 16.06 4.39 7.55
CA VAL A 20 17.23 3.85 8.26
C VAL A 20 16.75 2.78 9.23
N CYS A 21 17.39 1.61 9.21
CA CYS A 21 17.14 0.53 10.17
C CYS A 21 18.43 0.25 10.94
N ASN A 22 18.43 0.58 12.23
CA ASN A 22 19.55 0.40 13.13
C ASN A 22 19.42 -0.86 13.99
N MET A 23 18.30 -1.57 13.87
CA MET A 23 18.10 -2.84 14.55
C MET A 23 19.08 -3.89 14.06
N THR A 24 19.71 -4.57 15.01
CA THR A 24 20.43 -5.80 14.73
C THR A 24 19.44 -6.96 14.71
N SER A 25 19.62 -7.89 13.76
CA SER A 25 18.78 -9.08 13.66
C SER A 25 18.80 -9.86 14.98
N LYS A 26 17.64 -9.96 15.64
CA LYS A 26 17.45 -10.89 16.76
C LYS A 26 17.37 -12.32 16.21
N ARG A 27 17.59 -13.32 17.07
CA ARG A 27 17.43 -14.74 16.71
C ARG A 27 16.00 -14.96 16.18
N ASN A 28 15.86 -15.67 15.06
CA ASN A 28 14.55 -16.01 14.49
C ASN A 28 13.68 -16.70 15.54
N THR A 29 12.40 -16.31 15.61
CA THR A 29 11.40 -17.03 16.39
C THR A 29 11.19 -18.41 15.78
N ILE A 30 11.55 -19.47 16.51
CA ILE A 30 11.35 -20.86 16.07
C ILE A 30 10.03 -21.35 16.67
N GLY A 31 8.92 -20.84 16.13
CA GLY A 31 7.59 -21.37 16.42
C GLY A 31 7.38 -22.69 15.67
N ALA A 32 7.39 -23.81 16.39
CA ALA A 32 7.14 -25.12 15.82
C ALA A 32 5.68 -25.24 15.34
N SER A 33 5.50 -25.91 14.20
CA SER A 33 4.23 -26.17 13.47
C SER A 33 3.87 -25.15 12.40
N TRP A 34 4.71 -25.04 11.36
CA TRP A 34 4.24 -24.53 10.07
C TRP A 34 3.11 -25.43 9.53
N PRO A 35 2.06 -24.87 8.92
CA PRO A 35 1.02 -25.66 8.27
C PRO A 35 1.65 -26.57 7.21
N LYS A 36 1.30 -27.85 7.25
CA LYS A 36 1.67 -28.78 6.18
C LYS A 36 0.78 -28.48 4.99
N LEU A 37 1.38 -28.06 3.88
CA LEU A 37 0.67 -27.97 2.61
C LEU A 37 0.37 -29.39 2.14
N ASP A 38 -0.90 -29.72 1.95
CA ASP A 38 -1.39 -31.05 1.54
C ASP A 38 -1.35 -31.25 0.02
N GLY A 39 -0.70 -30.34 -0.71
CA GLY A 39 -0.65 -30.35 -2.17
C GLY A 39 -1.88 -29.74 -2.85
N SER A 40 -2.86 -29.21 -2.11
CA SER A 40 -4.00 -28.48 -2.67
C SER A 40 -3.69 -27.02 -3.07
N VAL A 41 -2.49 -26.54 -2.77
CA VAL A 41 -2.05 -25.19 -3.16
C VAL A 41 -1.73 -25.18 -4.65
N THR A 42 -2.50 -24.39 -5.40
CA THR A 42 -2.27 -24.16 -6.83
C THR A 42 -1.73 -22.75 -7.04
N ILE A 43 -0.78 -22.59 -7.96
CA ILE A 43 -0.30 -21.27 -8.38
C ILE A 43 -1.42 -20.60 -9.18
N TRP A 44 -1.80 -19.40 -8.77
CA TRP A 44 -2.76 -18.61 -9.53
C TRP A 44 -2.03 -17.83 -10.63
N GLU A 45 -1.83 -18.47 -11.78
CA GLU A 45 -1.07 -17.91 -12.92
C GLU A 45 -1.67 -16.60 -13.47
N ASP A 46 -2.99 -16.44 -13.34
CA ASP A 46 -3.68 -15.22 -13.77
C ASP A 46 -3.47 -14.03 -12.82
N PHE A 47 -2.93 -14.26 -11.62
CA PHE A 47 -2.58 -13.20 -10.69
C PHE A 47 -1.23 -12.57 -11.07
N ASN A 48 -1.24 -11.84 -12.19
CA ASN A 48 -0.08 -11.11 -12.69
C ASN A 48 -0.43 -9.63 -12.93
N LEU A 49 0.59 -8.78 -13.02
CA LEU A 49 0.42 -7.34 -13.15
C LEU A 49 -0.31 -6.93 -14.43
N ASN A 50 -0.13 -7.68 -15.53
CA ASN A 50 -0.81 -7.38 -16.79
C ASN A 50 -2.32 -7.57 -16.64
N ASN A 51 -2.75 -8.74 -16.17
CA ASN A 51 -4.16 -9.05 -15.96
C ASN A 51 -4.82 -8.11 -14.94
N LEU A 52 -4.11 -7.79 -13.85
CA LEU A 52 -4.59 -6.82 -12.86
C LEU A 52 -4.77 -5.42 -13.45
N ASN A 53 -3.83 -4.98 -14.29
CA ASN A 53 -3.90 -3.67 -14.92
C ASN A 53 -4.98 -3.60 -16.02
N GLU A 54 -5.15 -4.67 -16.80
CA GLU A 54 -6.24 -4.77 -17.78
C GLU A 54 -7.61 -4.74 -17.09
N SER A 55 -7.76 -5.49 -15.99
CA SER A 55 -9.03 -5.60 -15.27
C SER A 55 -9.39 -4.36 -14.46
N TYR A 56 -8.42 -3.72 -13.80
CA TYR A 56 -8.68 -2.65 -12.82
C TYR A 56 -7.95 -1.33 -13.11
N GLY A 57 -7.13 -1.25 -14.16
CA GLY A 57 -6.37 -0.04 -14.49
C GLY A 57 -7.25 1.18 -14.65
N HIS A 58 -8.42 1.02 -15.27
CA HIS A 58 -9.40 2.10 -15.44
C HIS A 58 -9.89 2.70 -14.09
N VAL A 59 -10.01 1.89 -13.04
CA VAL A 59 -10.33 2.38 -11.68
C VAL A 59 -9.14 3.12 -11.08
N LEU A 60 -7.93 2.56 -11.26
CA LEU A 60 -6.70 3.15 -10.72
C LEU A 60 -6.35 4.48 -11.39
N ASP A 61 -6.69 4.64 -12.67
CA ASP A 61 -6.40 5.81 -13.50
C ASP A 61 -7.56 6.82 -13.53
N PHE A 62 -8.65 6.57 -12.81
CA PHE A 62 -9.73 7.54 -12.69
C PHE A 62 -9.22 8.81 -11.98
N PRO A 63 -9.43 10.01 -12.55
CA PRO A 63 -8.89 11.24 -11.99
C PRO A 63 -9.84 11.88 -10.97
N PHE A 64 -9.37 11.99 -9.73
CA PHE A 64 -10.04 12.61 -8.59
C PHE A 64 -9.56 14.04 -8.37
N GLN A 65 -10.37 14.87 -7.72
CA GLN A 65 -9.89 16.10 -7.10
C GLN A 65 -8.98 15.75 -5.93
N ARG A 66 -7.82 16.39 -5.82
CA ARG A 66 -6.82 16.10 -4.77
C ARG A 66 -7.41 16.20 -3.36
N GLU A 67 -8.33 17.13 -3.15
CA GLU A 67 -8.99 17.36 -1.86
C GLU A 67 -9.89 16.20 -1.42
N LEU A 68 -10.33 15.34 -2.35
CA LEU A 68 -11.10 14.13 -2.05
C LEU A 68 -10.23 12.94 -1.66
N LEU A 69 -8.93 13.02 -1.95
CA LEU A 69 -7.92 12.01 -1.66
C LEU A 69 -6.85 12.61 -0.76
N VAL A 70 -7.25 13.11 0.42
CA VAL A 70 -6.28 13.58 1.42
C VAL A 70 -5.47 12.40 1.93
N HIS A 71 -4.18 12.36 1.61
CA HIS A 71 -3.27 11.28 2.00
C HIS A 71 -1.90 11.86 2.37
N PRO A 72 -1.17 11.20 3.30
CA PRO A 72 0.16 11.65 3.67
C PRO A 72 1.14 11.46 2.50
N GLN A 73 1.95 12.48 2.23
CA GLN A 73 3.07 12.35 1.28
C GLN A 73 4.20 11.55 1.92
N ALA A 74 4.72 10.57 1.18
CA ALA A 74 5.81 9.71 1.63
C ALA A 74 7.07 10.52 2.01
N SER A 75 7.45 11.51 1.19
CA SER A 75 8.61 12.38 1.41
C SER A 75 8.49 13.23 2.67
N GLU A 76 7.27 13.63 3.06
CA GLU A 76 7.05 14.44 4.25
C GLU A 76 6.99 13.58 5.52
N SER A 77 6.35 12.41 5.41
CA SER A 77 6.03 11.58 6.57
C SER A 77 7.13 10.58 6.94
N LEU A 78 7.98 10.17 5.99
CA LEU A 78 8.92 9.06 6.17
C LEU A 78 10.40 9.47 6.15
N THR A 79 10.76 10.68 5.69
CA THR A 79 12.16 11.08 5.48
C THR A 79 13.03 11.04 6.74
N ASN A 80 12.45 11.23 7.92
CA ASN A 80 13.19 11.22 9.19
C ASN A 80 12.80 10.03 10.09
N VAL A 81 12.11 9.03 9.53
CA VAL A 81 11.78 7.82 10.28
C VAL A 81 13.02 6.93 10.32
N ALA A 82 13.38 6.49 11.52
CA ALA A 82 14.38 5.46 11.75
C ALA A 82 13.76 4.33 12.57
N ILE A 83 14.15 3.09 12.25
CA ILE A 83 13.73 1.89 12.98
C ILE A 83 14.87 1.51 13.92
N GLU A 84 14.68 1.78 15.21
CA GLU A 84 15.60 1.47 16.30
C GLU A 84 15.11 0.25 17.10
N ASN A 85 13.80 0.02 17.14
CA ASN A 85 13.16 -1.08 17.84
C ASN A 85 11.94 -1.65 17.08
N ASP A 86 11.39 -2.75 17.60
CA ASP A 86 10.27 -3.48 16.96
C ASP A 86 9.00 -2.62 16.83
N ASP A 87 8.78 -1.66 17.73
CA ASP A 87 7.58 -0.81 17.72
C ASP A 87 7.67 0.30 16.67
N ASP A 88 8.87 0.68 16.22
CA ASP A 88 9.05 1.75 15.24
C ASP A 88 8.50 1.36 13.85
N ILE A 89 8.33 0.05 13.58
CA ILE A 89 7.66 -0.43 12.35
C ILE A 89 6.21 0.08 12.26
N ASN A 90 5.59 0.40 13.40
CA ASN A 90 4.23 0.92 13.45
C ASN A 90 4.10 2.28 12.74
N HIS A 91 5.20 3.05 12.61
CA HIS A 91 5.20 4.26 11.79
C HIS A 91 4.93 3.96 10.32
N LEU A 92 5.53 2.89 9.78
CA LEU A 92 5.33 2.49 8.39
C LEU A 92 3.95 1.87 8.17
N ILE A 93 3.47 1.08 9.14
CA ILE A 93 2.13 0.49 9.11
C ILE A 93 1.08 1.61 9.14
N SER A 94 1.16 2.53 10.10
CA SER A 94 0.22 3.64 10.23
C SER A 94 0.23 4.56 9.00
N TRP A 95 1.40 4.80 8.40
CA TRP A 95 1.48 5.55 7.15
C TRP A 95 0.75 4.83 6.01
N ASN A 96 1.00 3.52 5.82
CA ASN A 96 0.30 2.73 4.80
C ASN A 96 -1.21 2.77 5.02
N ASP A 97 -1.69 2.60 6.26
CA ASP A 97 -3.12 2.62 6.57
C ASP A 97 -3.77 3.95 6.18
N ARG A 98 -3.10 5.08 6.47
CA ARG A 98 -3.57 6.42 6.10
C ARG A 98 -3.59 6.67 4.60
N VAL A 99 -2.73 6.01 3.83
CA VAL A 99 -2.77 6.05 2.36
C VAL A 99 -3.90 5.16 1.82
N MET A 100 -4.16 4.01 2.46
CA MET A 100 -5.14 3.03 2.00
C MET A 100 -6.58 3.42 2.31
N GLN A 101 -6.86 4.06 3.45
CA GLN A 101 -8.22 4.44 3.84
C GLN A 101 -8.95 5.28 2.77
N PRO A 102 -8.38 6.39 2.26
CA PRO A 102 -9.02 7.15 1.20
C PRO A 102 -9.26 6.33 -0.08
N ALA A 103 -8.34 5.43 -0.45
CA ALA A 103 -8.53 4.58 -1.62
C ALA A 103 -9.73 3.64 -1.45
N GLN A 104 -9.89 3.07 -0.26
CA GLN A 104 -10.98 2.15 0.07
C GLN A 104 -12.32 2.91 0.07
N ASP A 105 -12.38 4.05 0.74
CA ASP A 105 -13.59 4.88 0.82
C ASP A 105 -14.07 5.32 -0.57
N GLN A 106 -13.14 5.75 -1.44
CA GLN A 106 -13.49 6.09 -2.82
C GLN A 106 -13.93 4.85 -3.61
N SER A 107 -13.23 3.71 -3.50
CA SER A 107 -13.61 2.49 -4.22
C SER A 107 -15.02 1.98 -3.85
N MET A 108 -15.44 2.17 -2.60
CA MET A 108 -16.80 1.83 -2.16
C MET A 108 -17.83 2.89 -2.55
N GLY A 109 -17.41 4.15 -2.69
CA GLY A 109 -18.25 5.26 -3.18
C GLY A 109 -18.66 5.12 -4.65
N TYR A 110 -17.89 4.40 -5.48
CA TYR A 110 -18.27 4.08 -6.87
C TYR A 110 -19.29 2.94 -7.02
N HIS A 111 -19.79 2.36 -5.93
CA HIS A 111 -20.75 1.25 -5.97
C HIS A 111 -22.24 1.64 -5.83
N LEU A 112 -22.60 2.90 -6.09
CA LEU A 112 -24.01 3.32 -6.27
C LEU A 112 -24.16 4.20 -7.54
N PRO A 113 -25.29 4.07 -8.28
CA PRO A 113 -25.25 3.69 -9.69
C PRO A 113 -25.53 4.82 -10.69
N GLN A 114 -25.11 4.59 -11.93
CA GLN A 114 -25.89 4.88 -13.15
C GLN A 114 -25.85 3.65 -14.05
#